data_AF-A0A358Y5J5-F1
#
_entry.id   AF-A0A358Y5J5-F1
#
_cell.length_a   1.000
_cell.length_b   1.000
_cell.length_c   1.000
_cell.angle_alpha   90.00
_cell.angle_beta   90.00
_cell.angle_gamma   90.00
#
_symmetry.space_group_name_H-M   'P 1'
#
loop_
_entity.id
_entity.type
_entity.pdbx_description
1 polymer ?
#
loop_
_entity_poly.entity_id
_entity_poly.type
_entity_poly.pdbx_seq_one_letter_code
_entity_poly.pdbx_strand_id
1 'polypeptide(L)'
;MIFLIFVLSMRIFLLFLLLFYISRAFTQEELLSVQGNYQGGNLLVSNPAQSDGFGFCITKVTVNGDILPASIQSNVFEVNFKLFNLKIGDPVFVVLEHANGCAPKFLNTEVLLPKSTFVCERIQCSADGNLQWVTSKENGVLDFIVEHYRWGKWLEVGYVKGNGGSRSNSYAFQVNLHSGKNTLRVSQRDNSKKLRSSQSTTVVSTVGKVIKTPSRVKDFIYFKSNGKSVKTKYEVFDAYGNLLKQGFSQEVNCTNLLKGIYFLNFDNTSEKFFKID
;
A
#
# COMPACT_ATOMS: atom_id res chain seq x y z
N MET A 1 18.54 -47.17 61.49
CA MET A 1 18.35 -45.75 61.09
C MET A 1 19.14 -45.39 59.82
N ILE A 2 20.45 -45.68 59.75
CA ILE A 2 21.32 -45.37 58.59
C ILE A 2 20.85 -46.02 57.27
N PHE A 3 20.41 -47.29 57.31
CA PHE A 3 19.95 -48.01 56.11
C PHE A 3 18.67 -47.42 55.50
N LEU A 4 17.73 -46.93 56.34
CA LEU A 4 16.51 -46.28 55.88
C LEU A 4 16.82 -44.92 55.21
N ILE A 5 17.78 -44.17 55.75
CA ILE A 5 18.24 -42.89 55.20
C ILE A 5 18.91 -43.11 53.82
N PHE A 6 19.69 -44.17 53.67
CA PHE A 6 20.36 -44.51 52.41
C PHE A 6 19.36 -44.88 51.30
N VAL A 7 18.34 -45.69 51.62
CA VAL A 7 17.26 -46.05 50.67
C VAL A 7 16.41 -44.82 50.30
N LEU A 8 16.14 -43.93 51.26
CA LEU A 8 15.41 -42.69 51.01
C LEU A 8 16.22 -41.74 50.10
N SER A 9 17.53 -41.61 50.34
CA SER A 9 18.46 -40.83 49.51
C SER A 9 18.57 -41.36 48.08
N MET A 10 18.61 -42.69 47.91
CA MET A 10 18.67 -43.32 46.59
C MET A 10 17.38 -43.11 45.78
N ARG A 11 16.21 -43.14 46.45
CA ARG A 11 14.92 -42.86 45.81
C ARG A 11 14.78 -41.39 45.38
N ILE A 12 15.26 -40.45 46.20
CA ILE A 12 15.27 -39.02 45.85
C ILE A 12 16.21 -38.77 44.66
N PHE A 13 17.38 -39.40 44.64
CA PHE A 13 18.32 -39.31 43.51
C PHE A 13 17.74 -39.86 42.21
N LEU A 14 17.05 -41.01 42.25
CA LEU A 14 16.35 -41.58 41.10
C LEU A 14 15.20 -40.68 40.60
N LEU A 15 14.46 -40.04 41.52
CA LEU A 15 13.42 -39.06 41.18
C LEU A 15 14.01 -37.81 40.51
N PHE A 16 15.16 -37.32 40.97
CA PHE A 16 15.87 -36.20 40.34
C PHE A 16 16.38 -36.56 38.94
N LEU A 17 16.91 -37.77 38.74
CA LEU A 17 17.31 -38.27 37.41
C LEU A 17 16.11 -38.39 36.46
N LEU A 18 14.96 -38.85 36.95
CA LEU A 18 13.72 -38.93 36.17
C LEU A 18 13.21 -37.53 35.76
N LEU A 19 13.19 -36.57 36.69
CA LEU A 19 12.82 -35.18 36.42
C LEU A 19 13.78 -34.50 35.42
N PHE A 20 15.07 -34.78 35.50
CA PHE A 20 16.06 -34.29 34.53
C PHE A 20 15.83 -34.89 33.13
N TYR A 21 15.48 -36.17 33.03
CA TYR A 21 15.12 -36.82 31.76
C TYR A 21 13.83 -36.25 31.16
N ILE A 22 12.80 -35.98 31.97
CA ILE A 22 11.54 -35.40 31.50
C ILE A 22 11.74 -33.97 30.97
N SER A 23 12.65 -33.19 31.57
CA SER A 23 12.95 -31.83 31.10
C SER A 23 13.60 -31.78 29.71
N ARG A 24 14.20 -32.89 29.24
CA ARG A 24 14.84 -33.02 27.92
C ARG A 24 13.87 -33.45 26.81
N ALA A 25 12.65 -33.86 27.15
CA ALA A 25 11.67 -34.39 26.20
C ALA A 25 10.79 -33.31 25.53
N PHE A 26 11.01 -32.02 25.81
CA PHE A 26 10.40 -30.96 25.03
C PHE A 26 11.13 -30.81 23.69
N THR A 27 10.65 -31.49 22.67
CA THR A 27 10.90 -31.11 21.27
C THR A 27 10.31 -29.71 21.07
N GLN A 28 11.16 -28.70 21.03
CA GLN A 28 10.74 -27.34 20.69
C GLN A 28 10.58 -27.28 19.17
N GLU A 29 9.33 -27.27 18.71
CA GLU A 29 9.01 -26.94 17.32
C GLU A 29 8.84 -25.43 17.21
N GLU A 30 9.45 -24.84 16.17
CA GLU A 30 9.33 -23.42 15.87
C GLU A 30 8.29 -23.19 14.77
N LEU A 31 7.64 -22.03 14.82
CA LEU A 31 6.60 -21.63 13.88
C LEU A 31 7.08 -20.42 13.08
N LEU A 32 7.05 -20.55 11.76
CA LEU A 32 7.22 -19.44 10.82
C LEU A 32 5.92 -19.26 10.03
N SER A 33 5.36 -18.06 10.01
CA SER A 33 4.08 -17.80 9.34
C SER A 33 4.11 -16.59 8.41
N VAL A 34 3.23 -16.61 7.42
CA VAL A 34 2.96 -15.48 6.53
C VAL A 34 1.46 -15.39 6.25
N GLN A 35 0.97 -14.16 6.10
CA GLN A 35 -0.43 -13.88 5.81
C GLN A 35 -0.59 -12.98 4.58
N GLY A 36 -1.74 -13.09 3.93
CA GLY A 36 -2.16 -12.21 2.85
C GLY A 36 -3.44 -12.72 2.17
N ASN A 37 -3.58 -12.50 0.87
CA ASN A 37 -4.74 -12.92 0.10
C ASN A 37 -4.31 -13.74 -1.11
N TYR A 38 -5.08 -14.77 -1.46
CA TYR A 38 -4.78 -15.57 -2.64
C TYR A 38 -4.93 -14.73 -3.93
N GLN A 39 -3.87 -14.63 -4.73
CA GLN A 39 -3.86 -13.89 -6.00
C GLN A 39 -3.75 -14.81 -7.24
N GLY A 40 -3.98 -16.11 -7.09
CA GLY A 40 -3.89 -17.10 -8.17
C GLY A 40 -2.53 -17.76 -8.35
N GLY A 41 -1.48 -17.30 -7.66
CA GLY A 41 -0.13 -17.87 -7.71
C GLY A 41 0.22 -18.70 -6.46
N ASN A 42 1.21 -19.58 -6.58
CA ASN A 42 1.70 -20.42 -5.48
C ASN A 42 2.79 -19.69 -4.66
N LEU A 43 2.92 -20.08 -3.39
CA LEU A 43 3.97 -19.58 -2.49
C LEU A 43 5.15 -20.56 -2.49
N LEU A 44 6.35 -20.05 -2.72
CA LEU A 44 7.61 -20.77 -2.70
C LEU A 44 8.23 -20.72 -1.32
N VAL A 45 8.69 -21.88 -0.85
CA VAL A 45 9.30 -22.06 0.47
C VAL A 45 10.66 -22.71 0.29
N SER A 46 11.68 -22.14 0.93
CA SER A 46 12.97 -22.77 1.14
C SER A 46 12.93 -23.60 2.41
N ASN A 47 13.29 -24.87 2.26
CA ASN A 47 13.26 -25.89 3.29
C ASN A 47 14.64 -26.55 3.38
N PRO A 48 15.58 -25.99 4.15
CA PRO A 48 16.95 -26.51 4.20
C PRO A 48 16.99 -27.95 4.74
N ALA A 49 18.01 -28.71 4.33
CA ALA A 49 18.28 -30.03 4.93
C ALA A 49 18.67 -29.89 6.41
N GLN A 50 18.37 -30.90 7.21
CA GLN A 50 18.77 -30.93 8.63
C GLN A 50 20.28 -31.15 8.77
N SER A 51 20.85 -30.69 9.89
CA SER A 51 22.30 -30.75 10.16
C SER A 51 22.85 -32.16 10.31
N ASP A 52 22.00 -33.14 10.62
CA ASP A 52 22.34 -34.56 10.69
C ASP A 52 22.34 -35.25 9.31
N GLY A 53 21.93 -34.54 8.25
CA GLY A 53 21.87 -35.05 6.88
C GLY A 53 20.65 -35.92 6.58
N PHE A 54 19.71 -36.06 7.53
CA PHE A 54 18.51 -36.87 7.36
C PHE A 54 17.27 -35.99 7.28
N GLY A 55 16.64 -35.93 6.10
CA GLY A 55 15.39 -35.19 5.92
C GLY A 55 15.57 -33.67 5.83
N PHE A 56 14.47 -32.95 6.06
CA PHE A 56 14.37 -31.52 5.85
C PHE A 56 13.79 -30.80 7.06
N CYS A 57 14.07 -29.50 7.15
CA CYS A 57 13.75 -28.61 8.24
C CYS A 57 12.27 -28.61 8.65
N ILE A 58 11.39 -28.51 7.66
CA ILE A 58 9.95 -28.31 7.84
C ILE A 58 9.29 -29.67 8.00
N THR A 59 8.54 -29.82 9.10
CA THR A 59 7.82 -31.04 9.47
C THR A 59 6.37 -31.00 9.00
N LYS A 60 5.75 -29.81 9.00
CA LYS A 60 4.36 -29.62 8.61
C LYS A 60 4.11 -28.22 8.05
N VAL A 61 3.22 -28.16 7.07
CA VAL A 61 2.73 -26.90 6.48
C VAL A 61 1.22 -26.88 6.59
N THR A 62 0.67 -25.78 7.09
CA THR A 62 -0.78 -25.54 7.08
C THR A 62 -1.14 -24.30 6.28
N VAL A 63 -2.30 -24.32 5.64
CA VAL A 63 -2.92 -23.17 4.98
C VAL A 63 -4.31 -23.01 5.59
N ASN A 64 -4.55 -21.88 6.26
CA ASN A 64 -5.79 -21.61 7.00
C ASN A 64 -6.17 -22.72 8.00
N GLY A 65 -5.16 -23.40 8.57
CA GLY A 65 -5.32 -24.51 9.51
C GLY A 65 -5.35 -25.90 8.87
N ASP A 66 -5.58 -26.00 7.56
CA ASP A 66 -5.59 -27.29 6.85
C ASP A 66 -4.18 -27.71 6.45
N ILE A 67 -3.86 -28.99 6.61
CA ILE A 67 -2.54 -29.54 6.27
C ILE A 67 -2.37 -29.55 4.74
N LEU A 68 -1.21 -29.11 4.25
CA LEU A 68 -0.84 -29.20 2.84
C LEU A 68 -0.78 -30.66 2.38
N PRO A 69 -1.65 -31.11 1.45
CA PRO A 69 -1.67 -32.49 0.98
C PRO A 69 -0.64 -32.69 -0.14
N ALA A 70 0.62 -32.37 0.12
CA ALA A 70 1.72 -32.50 -0.83
C ALA A 70 3.04 -32.84 -0.13
N SER A 71 4.00 -33.42 -0.86
CA SER A 71 5.34 -33.66 -0.34
C SER A 71 6.08 -32.34 -0.14
N ILE A 72 6.70 -32.19 1.02
CA ILE A 72 7.56 -31.06 1.40
C ILE A 72 9.05 -31.48 1.49
N GLN A 73 9.37 -32.71 1.07
CA GLN A 73 10.70 -33.33 1.19
C GLN A 73 11.66 -32.88 0.08
N SER A 74 11.89 -31.58 -0.03
CA SER A 74 12.80 -30.97 -1.00
C SER A 74 13.35 -29.65 -0.47
N ASN A 75 14.54 -29.24 -0.95
CA ASN A 75 15.19 -27.98 -0.54
C ASN A 75 14.35 -26.73 -0.81
N VAL A 76 13.48 -26.81 -1.83
CA VAL A 76 12.48 -25.80 -2.18
C VAL A 76 11.21 -26.54 -2.59
N PHE A 77 10.05 -26.07 -2.15
CA PHE A 77 8.75 -26.57 -2.59
C PHE A 77 7.74 -25.44 -2.75
N GLU A 78 6.62 -25.76 -3.40
CA GLU A 78 5.49 -24.87 -3.60
C GLU A 78 4.32 -25.24 -2.68
N VAL A 79 3.78 -24.24 -1.99
CA VAL A 79 2.45 -24.30 -1.40
C VAL A 79 1.45 -24.02 -2.52
N ASN A 80 0.93 -25.09 -3.10
CA ASN A 80 -0.08 -25.02 -4.15
C ASN A 80 -1.47 -24.76 -3.57
N PHE A 81 -1.89 -23.49 -3.58
CA PHE A 81 -3.17 -23.06 -3.01
C PHE A 81 -4.41 -23.65 -3.71
N LYS A 82 -4.27 -24.16 -4.94
CA LYS A 82 -5.39 -24.81 -5.65
C LYS A 82 -5.90 -26.06 -4.93
N LEU A 83 -5.08 -26.67 -4.06
CA LEU A 83 -5.44 -27.83 -3.25
C LEU A 83 -6.45 -27.50 -2.14
N PHE A 84 -6.67 -26.22 -1.84
CA PHE A 84 -7.53 -25.74 -0.75
C PHE A 84 -8.82 -25.07 -1.22
N ASN A 85 -9.15 -25.17 -2.52
CA ASN A 85 -10.36 -24.58 -3.12
C ASN A 85 -10.52 -23.05 -2.88
N LEU A 86 -9.41 -22.34 -2.71
CA LEU A 86 -9.39 -20.90 -2.49
C LEU A 86 -9.78 -20.14 -3.77
N LYS A 87 -10.57 -19.09 -3.62
CA LYS A 87 -10.89 -18.11 -4.66
C LYS A 87 -9.93 -16.93 -4.57
N ILE A 88 -9.69 -16.28 -5.71
CA ILE A 88 -8.88 -15.06 -5.74
C ILE A 88 -9.50 -14.02 -4.80
N GLY A 89 -8.70 -13.48 -3.89
CA GLY A 89 -9.11 -12.55 -2.84
C GLY A 89 -9.31 -13.21 -1.48
N ASP A 90 -9.44 -14.53 -1.38
CA ASP A 90 -9.62 -15.21 -0.10
C ASP A 90 -8.41 -15.01 0.82
N PRO A 91 -8.61 -14.84 2.14
CA PRO A 91 -7.52 -14.72 3.08
C PRO A 91 -6.71 -16.02 3.13
N VAL A 92 -5.40 -15.87 3.26
CA VAL A 92 -4.43 -16.96 3.35
C VAL A 92 -3.54 -16.71 4.56
N PHE A 93 -3.45 -17.72 5.42
CA PHE A 93 -2.51 -17.81 6.52
C PHE A 93 -1.73 -19.11 6.40
N VAL A 94 -0.44 -19.01 6.07
CA VAL A 94 0.45 -20.17 5.93
C VAL A 94 1.33 -20.26 7.16
N VAL A 95 1.41 -21.46 7.75
CA VAL A 95 2.28 -21.76 8.88
C VAL A 95 3.20 -22.91 8.51
N LEU A 96 4.49 -22.73 8.75
CA LEU A 96 5.54 -23.75 8.66
C LEU A 96 5.91 -24.15 10.10
N GLU A 97 5.70 -25.42 10.42
CA GLU A 97 6.23 -26.05 11.63
C GLU A 97 7.60 -26.64 11.26
N HIS A 98 8.65 -26.29 12.02
CA HIS A 98 10.01 -26.72 11.70
C HIS A 98 10.84 -27.05 12.95
N ALA A 99 11.90 -27.82 12.74
CA ALA A 99 12.84 -28.18 13.79
C ALA A 99 13.59 -26.96 14.34
N ASN A 100 13.94 -27.01 15.64
CA ASN A 100 14.77 -26.02 16.30
C ASN A 100 16.18 -25.96 15.67
N GLY A 101 16.77 -24.77 15.60
CA GLY A 101 18.10 -24.54 15.04
C GLY A 101 18.13 -24.56 13.50
N CYS A 102 16.97 -24.55 12.87
CA CYS A 102 16.80 -24.59 11.44
C CYS A 102 15.96 -23.39 10.95
N ALA A 103 16.33 -22.80 9.80
CA ALA A 103 15.79 -21.51 9.36
C ALA A 103 15.16 -21.57 7.96
N PRO A 104 13.90 -22.06 7.83
CA PRO A 104 13.18 -22.03 6.57
C PRO A 104 12.79 -20.60 6.18
N LYS A 105 12.44 -20.38 4.91
CA LYS A 105 12.10 -19.04 4.40
C LYS A 105 10.99 -19.07 3.37
N PHE A 106 10.10 -18.07 3.41
CA PHE A 106 9.24 -17.75 2.28
C PHE A 106 10.03 -16.97 1.23
N LEU A 107 9.99 -17.41 -0.02
CA LEU A 107 10.84 -16.85 -1.10
C LEU A 107 10.13 -15.76 -1.92
N ASN A 108 8.80 -15.77 -1.99
CA ASN A 108 8.01 -14.87 -2.84
C ASN A 108 6.71 -14.39 -2.14
N THR A 109 6.83 -13.81 -0.94
CA THR A 109 5.66 -13.38 -0.14
C THR A 109 4.78 -12.35 -0.86
N GLU A 110 5.31 -11.63 -1.86
CA GLU A 110 4.58 -10.71 -2.70
C GLU A 110 3.45 -11.37 -3.52
N VAL A 111 3.48 -12.70 -3.69
CA VAL A 111 2.40 -13.45 -4.34
C VAL A 111 1.07 -13.38 -3.58
N LEU A 112 1.13 -13.06 -2.27
CA LEU A 112 -0.04 -12.92 -1.40
C LEU A 112 -0.52 -11.46 -1.31
N LEU A 113 0.18 -10.52 -1.93
CA LEU A 113 -0.15 -9.10 -1.85
C LEU A 113 -1.15 -8.71 -2.96
N PRO A 114 -2.13 -7.84 -2.66
CA PRO A 114 -3.15 -7.46 -3.63
C PRO A 114 -2.55 -6.81 -4.88
N LYS A 115 -3.04 -7.21 -6.06
CA LYS A 115 -2.60 -6.67 -7.36
C LYS A 115 -3.64 -5.74 -7.97
N SER A 116 -3.15 -4.69 -8.64
CA SER A 116 -4.03 -3.79 -9.38
C SER A 116 -4.52 -4.48 -10.65
N THR A 117 -5.78 -4.89 -10.62
CA THR A 117 -6.44 -5.70 -11.66
C THR A 117 -7.71 -5.08 -12.21
N PHE A 118 -8.16 -3.97 -11.60
CA PHE A 118 -9.40 -3.32 -11.97
C PHE A 118 -9.48 -2.98 -13.46
N VAL A 119 -10.70 -3.04 -13.98
CA VAL A 119 -11.10 -2.49 -15.27
C VAL A 119 -12.10 -1.38 -15.00
N CYS A 120 -11.85 -0.18 -15.51
CA CYS A 120 -12.77 0.95 -15.38
C CYS A 120 -13.78 0.91 -16.52
N GLU A 121 -15.00 0.49 -16.21
CA GLU A 121 -16.09 0.36 -17.19
C GLU A 121 -16.62 1.73 -17.60
N ARG A 122 -16.77 2.64 -16.63
CA ARG A 122 -17.22 4.01 -16.87
C ARG A 122 -16.63 4.97 -15.85
N ILE A 123 -16.40 6.21 -16.28
CA ILE A 123 -15.97 7.32 -15.43
C ILE A 123 -16.54 8.62 -15.99
N GLN A 124 -17.13 9.43 -15.12
CA GLN A 124 -17.74 10.70 -15.47
C GLN A 124 -17.64 11.69 -14.31
N CYS A 125 -17.53 12.97 -14.62
CA CYS A 125 -17.54 14.03 -13.62
C CYS A 125 -18.56 15.09 -14.02
N SER A 126 -19.39 15.52 -13.07
CA SER A 126 -20.31 16.64 -13.25
C SER A 126 -19.62 17.99 -13.02
N ALA A 127 -20.25 19.07 -13.49
CA ALA A 127 -19.68 20.42 -13.48
C ALA A 127 -19.48 21.00 -12.06
N ASP A 128 -20.12 20.41 -11.05
CA ASP A 128 -19.97 20.70 -9.63
C ASP A 128 -18.88 19.86 -8.93
N GLY A 129 -18.21 18.95 -9.66
CA GLY A 129 -17.07 18.18 -9.17
C GLY A 129 -17.37 16.80 -8.61
N ASN A 130 -18.59 16.28 -8.74
CA ASN A 130 -18.89 14.90 -8.35
C ASN A 130 -18.33 13.91 -9.39
N LEU A 131 -17.16 13.34 -9.11
CA LEU A 131 -16.53 12.31 -9.93
C LEU A 131 -17.11 10.94 -9.55
N GLN A 132 -17.67 10.23 -10.51
CA GLN A 132 -18.22 8.89 -10.33
C GLN A 132 -17.56 7.90 -11.30
N TRP A 133 -17.25 6.71 -10.81
CA TRP A 133 -16.73 5.64 -11.65
C TRP A 133 -17.26 4.28 -11.23
N VAL A 134 -17.23 3.35 -12.20
CA VAL A 134 -17.59 1.95 -11.99
C VAL A 134 -16.50 1.07 -12.52
N THR A 135 -16.16 0.07 -11.74
CA THR A 135 -15.09 -0.88 -12.03
C THR A 135 -15.56 -2.31 -11.92
N SER A 136 -14.79 -3.20 -12.52
CA SER A 136 -14.89 -4.65 -12.41
C SER A 136 -13.50 -5.25 -12.17
N LYS A 137 -13.42 -6.54 -11.84
CA LYS A 137 -12.17 -7.31 -11.70
C LYS A 137 -11.18 -6.72 -10.69
N GLU A 138 -11.66 -6.28 -9.54
CA GLU A 138 -10.81 -5.80 -8.44
C GLU A 138 -10.35 -6.97 -7.58
N ASN A 139 -9.51 -7.87 -8.10
CA ASN A 139 -9.15 -9.12 -7.42
C ASN A 139 -8.60 -8.95 -5.98
N GLY A 140 -8.04 -7.78 -5.67
CA GLY A 140 -7.64 -7.40 -4.31
C GLY A 140 -8.22 -6.04 -3.92
N VAL A 141 -8.28 -5.80 -2.61
CA VAL A 141 -8.65 -4.51 -2.03
C VAL A 141 -7.46 -3.56 -2.14
N LEU A 142 -7.61 -2.52 -2.96
CA LEU A 142 -6.62 -1.46 -3.15
C LEU A 142 -7.34 -0.10 -3.22
N ASP A 143 -6.70 0.93 -2.69
CA ASP A 143 -7.23 2.29 -2.77
C ASP A 143 -7.14 2.83 -4.20
N PHE A 144 -8.22 3.44 -4.65
CA PHE A 144 -8.21 4.29 -5.83
C PHE A 144 -7.60 5.64 -5.49
N ILE A 145 -6.60 6.03 -6.26
CA ILE A 145 -6.00 7.35 -6.26
C ILE A 145 -6.81 8.19 -7.25
N VAL A 146 -7.43 9.26 -6.77
CA VAL A 146 -8.11 10.23 -7.62
C VAL A 146 -7.10 11.24 -8.10
N GLU A 147 -6.98 11.40 -9.42
CA GLU A 147 -5.99 12.25 -10.05
C GLU A 147 -6.63 13.35 -10.89
N HIS A 148 -6.07 14.56 -10.78
CA HIS A 148 -6.48 15.74 -11.52
C HIS A 148 -5.32 16.26 -12.36
N TYR A 149 -5.50 16.34 -13.67
CA TYR A 149 -4.49 16.89 -14.57
C TYR A 149 -4.42 18.43 -14.44
N ARG A 150 -3.27 18.94 -13.98
CA ARG A 150 -3.00 20.38 -13.85
C ARG A 150 -1.55 20.66 -14.20
N TRP A 151 -1.30 21.78 -14.88
CA TRP A 151 0.05 22.29 -15.17
C TRP A 151 0.99 21.23 -15.77
N GLY A 152 0.48 20.45 -16.73
CA GLY A 152 1.25 19.42 -17.44
C GLY A 152 1.40 18.07 -16.72
N LYS A 153 0.88 17.91 -15.50
CA LYS A 153 1.02 16.68 -14.70
C LYS A 153 -0.28 16.23 -14.05
N TRP A 154 -0.34 14.94 -13.71
CA TRP A 154 -1.40 14.39 -12.86
C TRP A 154 -1.07 14.64 -11.40
N LEU A 155 -1.97 15.31 -10.69
CA LEU A 155 -1.86 15.54 -9.26
C LEU A 155 -2.82 14.60 -8.53
N GLU A 156 -2.31 13.91 -7.51
CA GLU A 156 -3.15 13.16 -6.57
C GLU A 156 -3.98 14.16 -5.75
N VAL A 157 -5.31 13.98 -5.74
CA VAL A 157 -6.27 14.87 -5.07
C VAL A 157 -7.13 14.17 -4.02
N GLY A 158 -7.04 12.84 -3.92
CA GLY A 158 -7.73 12.07 -2.89
C GLY A 158 -7.57 10.57 -3.07
N TYR A 159 -8.08 9.83 -2.10
CA TYR A 159 -8.10 8.37 -2.11
C TYR A 159 -9.51 7.88 -1.80
N VAL A 160 -9.92 6.79 -2.43
CA VAL A 160 -11.17 6.07 -2.14
C VAL A 160 -10.86 4.60 -1.99
N LYS A 161 -11.23 4.00 -0.86
CA LYS A 161 -11.01 2.58 -0.60
C LYS A 161 -11.77 1.74 -1.62
N GLY A 162 -11.06 0.90 -2.37
CA GLY A 162 -11.66 -0.08 -3.26
C GLY A 162 -12.33 -1.19 -2.46
N ASN A 163 -13.43 -1.73 -2.98
CA ASN A 163 -14.16 -2.84 -2.36
C ASN A 163 -13.53 -4.19 -2.70
N GLY A 164 -12.79 -4.29 -3.81
CA GLY A 164 -12.26 -5.56 -4.27
C GLY A 164 -13.34 -6.46 -4.89
N GLY A 165 -12.98 -7.73 -5.12
CA GLY A 165 -13.83 -8.78 -5.68
C GLY A 165 -14.02 -8.72 -7.20
N SER A 166 -14.72 -9.73 -7.71
CA SER A 166 -15.04 -9.91 -9.13
C SER A 166 -16.32 -9.19 -9.57
N ARG A 167 -17.12 -8.69 -8.62
CA ARG A 167 -18.36 -7.96 -8.89
C ARG A 167 -18.07 -6.56 -9.40
N SER A 168 -19.09 -5.94 -10.00
CA SER A 168 -19.02 -4.52 -10.33
C SER A 168 -19.13 -3.68 -9.07
N ASN A 169 -18.27 -2.68 -8.92
CA ASN A 169 -18.28 -1.73 -7.83
C ASN A 169 -18.47 -0.32 -8.36
N SER A 170 -19.20 0.52 -7.61
CA SER A 170 -19.43 1.92 -7.94
C SER A 170 -18.87 2.81 -6.84
N TYR A 171 -18.25 3.91 -7.24
CA TYR A 171 -17.61 4.85 -6.33
C TYR A 171 -17.91 6.28 -6.72
N ALA A 172 -17.75 7.17 -5.75
CA ALA A 172 -17.87 8.61 -5.95
C ALA A 172 -16.82 9.36 -5.12
N PHE A 173 -16.39 10.52 -5.62
CA PHE A 173 -15.48 11.41 -4.92
C PHE A 173 -15.77 12.86 -5.30
N GLN A 174 -15.85 13.75 -4.31
CA GLN A 174 -16.05 15.17 -4.53
C GLN A 174 -14.72 15.87 -4.81
N VAL A 175 -14.51 16.32 -6.05
CA VAL A 175 -13.30 17.02 -6.47
C VAL A 175 -13.50 18.53 -6.43
N ASN A 176 -12.52 19.25 -5.87
CA ASN A 176 -12.45 20.71 -6.01
C ASN A 176 -11.95 21.08 -7.41
N LEU A 177 -12.88 21.37 -8.32
CA LEU A 177 -12.57 21.81 -9.68
C LEU A 177 -11.93 23.21 -9.69
N HIS A 178 -11.02 23.44 -10.63
CA HIS A 178 -10.54 24.78 -10.97
C HIS A 178 -11.40 25.35 -12.09
N SER A 179 -11.17 26.61 -12.48
CA SER A 179 -11.93 27.23 -13.57
C SER A 179 -11.71 26.54 -14.91
N GLY A 180 -12.70 26.57 -15.80
CA GLY A 180 -12.59 26.03 -17.15
C GLY A 180 -12.51 24.50 -17.21
N LYS A 181 -11.64 23.97 -18.09
CA LYS A 181 -11.56 22.54 -18.41
C LYS A 181 -10.79 21.75 -17.36
N ASN A 182 -11.44 20.79 -16.70
CA ASN A 182 -10.85 19.89 -15.71
C ASN A 182 -10.80 18.47 -16.30
N THR A 183 -9.63 17.82 -16.24
CA THR A 183 -9.45 16.44 -16.70
C THR A 183 -9.10 15.56 -15.51
N LEU A 184 -9.86 14.50 -15.30
CA LEU A 184 -9.79 13.63 -14.12
C LEU A 184 -9.64 12.17 -14.54
N ARG A 185 -9.00 11.37 -13.70
CA ARG A 185 -8.94 9.91 -13.80
C ARG A 185 -8.82 9.29 -12.42
N VAL A 186 -8.95 7.97 -12.36
CA VAL A 186 -8.61 7.21 -11.16
C VAL A 186 -7.54 6.19 -11.49
N SER A 187 -6.73 5.83 -10.51
CA SER A 187 -5.71 4.81 -10.65
C SER A 187 -5.57 3.95 -9.40
N GLN A 188 -4.96 2.79 -9.52
CA GLN A 188 -4.50 2.00 -8.37
C GLN A 188 -3.00 1.76 -8.51
N ARG A 189 -2.33 1.67 -7.36
CA ARG A 189 -0.92 1.32 -7.26
C ARG A 189 -0.80 0.09 -6.36
N ASP A 190 -0.22 -0.98 -6.89
CA ASP A 190 0.05 -2.19 -6.11
C ASP A 190 1.51 -2.23 -5.64
N ASN A 191 1.92 -3.35 -5.04
CA ASN A 191 3.25 -3.54 -4.49
C ASN A 191 4.36 -3.58 -5.54
N SER A 192 4.04 -3.74 -6.83
CA SER A 192 5.00 -3.57 -7.93
C SER A 192 5.36 -2.09 -8.17
N LYS A 193 4.68 -1.16 -7.48
CA LYS A 193 4.73 0.30 -7.67
C LYS A 193 4.23 0.76 -9.05
N LYS A 194 3.73 -0.16 -9.88
CA LYS A 194 3.14 0.16 -11.18
C LYS A 194 1.79 0.83 -10.98
N LEU A 195 1.63 2.01 -11.59
CA LEU A 195 0.36 2.71 -11.61
C LEU A 195 -0.50 2.15 -12.75
N ARG A 196 -1.70 1.65 -12.44
CA ARG A 196 -2.72 1.34 -13.43
C ARG A 196 -3.76 2.45 -13.39
N SER A 197 -3.83 3.25 -14.44
CA SER A 197 -4.82 4.34 -14.57
C SER A 197 -5.99 3.92 -15.44
N SER A 198 -7.17 4.47 -15.14
CA SER A 198 -8.33 4.43 -16.04
C SER A 198 -8.14 5.34 -17.26
N GLN A 199 -9.08 5.25 -18.20
CA GLN A 199 -9.40 6.34 -19.10
C GLN A 199 -9.73 7.62 -18.33
N SER A 200 -9.49 8.78 -18.94
CA SER A 200 -9.81 10.07 -18.34
C SER A 200 -11.21 10.54 -18.71
N THR A 201 -11.79 11.37 -17.86
CA THR A 201 -13.00 12.15 -18.14
C THR A 201 -12.68 13.64 -18.10
N THR A 202 -13.40 14.44 -18.86
CA THR A 202 -13.22 15.89 -18.93
C THR A 202 -14.54 16.59 -18.67
N VAL A 203 -14.50 17.65 -17.86
CA VAL A 203 -15.66 18.51 -17.60
C VAL A 203 -15.25 19.98 -17.61
N VAL A 204 -16.14 20.86 -18.06
CA VAL A 204 -15.97 22.31 -17.90
C VAL A 204 -16.72 22.73 -16.65
N SER A 205 -16.00 23.30 -15.67
CA SER A 205 -16.59 23.72 -14.41
C SER A 205 -17.30 25.07 -14.53
N THR A 206 -18.18 25.35 -13.58
CA THR A 206 -18.81 26.68 -13.39
C THR A 206 -17.99 27.59 -12.47
N VAL A 207 -16.82 27.14 -12.02
CA VAL A 207 -15.93 27.89 -11.11
C VAL A 207 -15.37 29.11 -11.84
N GLY A 208 -15.49 30.28 -11.22
CA GLY A 208 -14.97 31.53 -11.77
C GLY A 208 -13.46 31.50 -11.94
N LYS A 209 -12.97 32.10 -13.03
CA LYS A 209 -11.52 32.24 -13.29
C LYS A 209 -10.85 32.95 -12.12
N VAL A 210 -9.73 32.41 -11.66
CA VAL A 210 -8.92 33.03 -10.62
C VAL A 210 -7.83 33.87 -11.26
N ILE A 211 -7.55 35.02 -10.66
CA ILE A 211 -6.44 35.90 -11.02
C ILE A 211 -5.55 36.11 -9.79
N LYS A 212 -4.26 36.36 -10.03
CA LYS A 212 -3.32 36.76 -8.97
C LYS A 212 -3.15 38.27 -8.92
N THR A 213 -2.86 38.81 -7.74
CA THR A 213 -2.46 40.21 -7.53
C THR A 213 -1.51 40.31 -6.34
N PRO A 214 -0.49 41.19 -6.35
CA PRO A 214 -0.08 42.11 -7.42
C PRO A 214 0.78 41.44 -8.51
N SER A 215 1.09 42.19 -9.59
CA SER A 215 2.02 41.74 -10.64
C SER A 215 3.48 41.81 -10.21
N ARG A 216 3.85 42.85 -9.45
CA ARG A 216 5.13 42.99 -8.74
C ARG A 216 4.87 42.75 -7.26
N VAL A 217 5.49 41.71 -6.73
CA VAL A 217 5.18 41.16 -5.41
C VAL A 217 6.23 41.66 -4.42
N LYS A 218 5.78 42.29 -3.34
CA LYS A 218 6.63 42.58 -2.18
C LYS A 218 6.51 41.44 -1.18
N ASP A 219 5.40 41.38 -0.45
CA ASP A 219 5.26 40.43 0.66
C ASP A 219 4.31 39.27 0.35
N PHE A 220 3.19 39.55 -0.33
CA PHE A 220 2.13 38.56 -0.54
C PHE A 220 1.57 38.60 -1.96
N ILE A 221 1.20 37.42 -2.45
CA ILE A 221 0.31 37.24 -3.60
C ILE A 221 -1.06 36.88 -3.07
N TYR A 222 -2.11 37.46 -3.64
CA TYR A 222 -3.50 37.17 -3.32
C TYR A 222 -4.23 36.64 -4.55
N PHE A 223 -5.12 35.68 -4.32
CA PHE A 223 -5.96 35.08 -5.35
C PHE A 223 -7.37 35.63 -5.28
N LYS A 224 -7.88 36.11 -6.41
CA LYS A 224 -9.22 36.68 -6.51
C LYS A 224 -10.01 36.07 -7.66
N SER A 225 -11.31 35.92 -7.46
CA SER A 225 -12.28 35.65 -8.54
C SER A 225 -13.46 36.59 -8.38
N ASN A 226 -13.86 37.27 -9.45
CA ASN A 226 -14.93 38.28 -9.45
C ASN A 226 -14.81 39.30 -8.30
N GLY A 227 -13.58 39.76 -8.03
CA GLY A 227 -13.26 40.73 -6.97
C GLY A 227 -13.18 40.16 -5.55
N LYS A 228 -13.59 38.92 -5.31
CA LYS A 228 -13.57 38.28 -3.98
C LYS A 228 -12.33 37.41 -3.78
N SER A 229 -11.83 37.35 -2.55
CA SER A 229 -10.75 36.44 -2.15
C SER A 229 -11.20 34.99 -2.30
N VAL A 230 -10.39 34.15 -2.93
CA VAL A 230 -10.72 32.73 -3.17
C VAL A 230 -9.49 31.85 -2.93
N LYS A 231 -9.70 30.64 -2.41
CA LYS A 231 -8.62 29.66 -2.26
C LYS A 231 -8.37 28.94 -3.59
N THR A 232 -7.11 28.76 -3.95
CA THR A 232 -6.70 27.90 -5.06
C THR A 232 -5.48 27.08 -4.67
N LYS A 233 -5.32 25.93 -5.33
CA LYS A 233 -4.04 25.21 -5.28
C LYS A 233 -3.00 26.07 -6.00
N TYR A 234 -1.78 26.10 -5.49
CA TYR A 234 -0.69 26.82 -6.10
C TYR A 234 0.65 26.10 -5.95
N GLU A 235 1.58 26.39 -6.85
CA GLU A 235 3.00 26.02 -6.77
C GLU A 235 3.86 27.21 -7.21
N VAL A 236 4.90 27.54 -6.43
CA VAL A 236 5.88 28.58 -6.73
C VAL A 236 7.20 27.93 -7.08
N PHE A 237 7.78 28.34 -8.20
CA PHE A 237 9.10 27.90 -8.65
C PHE A 237 10.05 29.08 -8.81
N ASP A 238 11.34 28.84 -8.57
CA ASP A 238 12.39 29.78 -8.94
C ASP A 238 12.63 29.79 -10.47
N ALA A 239 13.56 30.63 -10.92
CA ALA A 239 13.94 30.75 -12.32
C ALA A 239 14.58 29.47 -12.91
N TYR A 240 15.04 28.55 -12.06
CA TYR A 240 15.66 27.28 -12.45
C TYR A 240 14.67 26.11 -12.45
N GLY A 241 13.41 26.34 -12.06
CA GLY A 241 12.37 25.31 -12.00
C GLY A 241 12.33 24.52 -10.69
N ASN A 242 13.05 24.96 -9.65
CA ASN A 242 12.97 24.32 -8.33
C ASN A 242 11.68 24.72 -7.62
N LEU A 243 10.94 23.75 -7.08
CA LEU A 243 9.73 23.99 -6.30
C LEU A 243 10.09 24.61 -4.95
N LEU A 244 9.63 25.84 -4.70
CA LEU A 244 9.88 26.57 -3.45
C LEU A 244 8.72 26.47 -2.47
N LYS A 245 7.49 26.56 -2.98
CA LYS A 245 6.27 26.57 -2.17
C LYS A 245 5.15 25.87 -2.93
N GLN A 246 4.28 25.19 -2.20
CA GLN A 246 3.02 24.69 -2.72
C GLN A 246 1.96 24.71 -1.63
N GLY A 247 0.69 24.76 -2.00
CA GLY A 247 -0.40 24.73 -1.03
C GLY A 247 -1.77 24.93 -1.64
N PHE A 248 -2.77 25.04 -0.77
CA PHE A 248 -4.14 25.42 -1.11
C PHE A 248 -4.56 26.60 -0.22
N SER A 249 -4.47 27.82 -0.75
CA SER A 249 -4.66 29.04 0.02
C SER A 249 -5.24 30.16 -0.84
N GLN A 250 -5.72 31.21 -0.18
CA GLN A 250 -6.12 32.46 -0.83
C GLN A 250 -4.96 33.44 -1.05
N GLU A 251 -3.81 33.15 -0.44
CA GLU A 251 -2.63 33.96 -0.53
C GLU A 251 -1.35 33.12 -0.45
N VAL A 252 -0.25 33.69 -0.92
CA VAL A 252 1.10 33.13 -0.83
C VAL A 252 2.01 34.14 -0.17
N ASN A 253 2.59 33.77 0.97
CA ASN A 253 3.62 34.56 1.63
C ASN A 253 4.96 34.41 0.87
N CYS A 254 5.48 35.55 0.40
CA CYS A 254 6.71 35.71 -0.36
C CYS A 254 7.80 36.51 0.39
N THR A 255 7.62 36.86 1.67
CA THR A 255 8.60 37.66 2.42
C THR A 255 9.98 37.00 2.53
N ASN A 256 10.01 35.67 2.51
CA ASN A 256 11.23 34.86 2.56
C ASN A 256 11.85 34.60 1.17
N LEU A 257 11.31 35.18 0.10
CA LEU A 257 11.87 35.07 -1.25
C LEU A 257 12.81 36.25 -1.52
N LEU A 258 13.96 35.97 -2.14
CA LEU A 258 14.87 37.01 -2.60
C LEU A 258 14.28 37.76 -3.80
N LYS A 259 14.79 38.97 -4.06
CA LYS A 259 14.44 39.72 -5.27
C LYS A 259 14.78 38.91 -6.52
N GLY A 260 13.84 38.77 -7.44
CA GLY A 260 14.04 37.93 -8.61
C GLY A 260 12.77 37.59 -9.39
N ILE A 261 12.94 36.70 -10.37
CA ILE A 261 11.87 36.18 -11.22
C ILE A 261 11.44 34.82 -10.69
N TYR A 262 10.12 34.62 -10.62
CA TYR A 262 9.50 33.39 -10.16
C TYR A 262 8.34 33.01 -11.08
N PHE A 263 7.96 31.73 -11.02
CA PHE A 263 6.80 31.20 -11.73
C PHE A 263 5.77 30.70 -10.72
N LEU A 264 4.50 31.04 -10.95
CA LEU A 264 3.38 30.66 -10.13
C LEU A 264 2.38 29.86 -10.96
N ASN A 265 2.20 28.61 -10.59
CA ASN A 265 1.07 27.80 -11.01
C ASN A 265 -0.09 28.07 -10.06
N PHE A 266 -1.27 28.36 -10.58
CA PHE A 266 -2.50 28.47 -9.80
C PHE A 266 -3.72 28.25 -10.70
N ASP A 267 -4.88 27.93 -10.12
CA ASP A 267 -6.10 27.63 -10.89
C ASP A 267 -5.84 26.61 -12.00
N ASN A 268 -5.95 27.01 -13.27
CA ASN A 268 -5.61 26.23 -14.46
C ASN A 268 -4.45 26.84 -15.29
N THR A 269 -3.75 27.84 -14.75
CA THR A 269 -2.76 28.64 -15.48
C THR A 269 -1.40 28.68 -14.77
N SER A 270 -0.39 29.15 -15.52
CA SER A 270 0.97 29.38 -15.06
C SER A 270 1.35 30.80 -15.43
N GLU A 271 1.77 31.60 -14.45
CA GLU A 271 2.16 33.00 -14.65
C GLU A 271 3.52 33.31 -14.04
N LYS A 272 4.26 34.20 -14.68
CA LYS A 272 5.48 34.79 -14.12
C LYS A 272 5.14 35.94 -13.17
N PHE A 273 5.92 36.10 -12.10
CA PHE A 273 5.91 37.30 -11.27
C PHE A 273 7.32 37.74 -10.87
N PHE A 274 7.45 39.00 -10.47
CA PHE A 274 8.71 39.58 -10.00
C PHE A 274 8.60 39.87 -8.51
N LYS A 275 9.53 39.33 -7.71
CA LYS A 275 9.72 39.74 -6.32
C LYS A 275 10.56 41.01 -6.29
N ILE A 276 10.05 42.02 -5.60
CA ILE A 276 10.71 43.30 -5.32
C ILE A 276 11.00 43.44 -3.83
N ASP A 277 11.76 44.47 -3.46
CA ASP A 277 12.16 44.74 -2.07
C ASP A 277 10.97 45.12 -1.18
#